data_AF-A0AAU5A1S2-F1
#
_entry.id   AF-A0AAU5A1S2-F1
#
_cell.length_a   1.000
_cell.length_b   1.000
_cell.length_c   1.000
_cell.angle_alpha   90.00
_cell.angle_beta   90.00
_cell.angle_gamma   90.00
#
_symmetry.space_group_name_H-M   'P 1'
#
loop_
_entity.id
_entity.type
_entity.pdbx_description
1 polymer ?
#
loop_
_entity_poly.entity_id
_entity_poly.type
_entity_poly.pdbx_seq_one_letter_code
_entity_poly.pdbx_strand_id
1 'polypeptide(L)' 'MAATSRDPHNNRELAAVVLLGARIARLERLGKPTKRLENRVDRIREQAQKREDAKRRK' A
#
# COMPACT_ATOMS: atom_id res chain seq x y z
N MET A 1 -7.90 -17.63 -9.43
CA MET A 1 -6.59 -16.93 -9.52
C MET A 1 -5.97 -16.88 -8.14
N ALA A 2 -5.02 -17.77 -7.86
CA ALA A 2 -4.22 -17.70 -6.65
C ALA A 2 -3.11 -16.68 -6.89
N ALA A 3 -3.24 -15.48 -6.33
CA ALA A 3 -2.15 -14.52 -6.31
C ALA A 3 -1.11 -15.00 -5.28
N THR A 4 -0.21 -15.86 -5.75
CA THR A 4 1.10 -16.24 -5.22
C THR A 4 1.20 -16.75 -3.78
N SER A 5 1.79 -17.95 -3.63
CA SER A 5 2.23 -18.56 -2.36
C SER A 5 3.43 -17.85 -1.72
N ARG A 6 3.61 -16.54 -1.93
CA ARG A 6 4.70 -15.75 -1.37
C ARG A 6 4.12 -14.69 -0.45
N ASP A 7 4.02 -15.06 0.82
CA ASP A 7 3.75 -14.18 1.96
C ASP A 7 2.31 -13.64 2.04
N PRO A 8 1.40 -14.27 2.83
CA PRO A 8 0.01 -13.84 2.96
C PRO A 8 -0.14 -12.39 3.48
N HIS A 9 0.93 -11.79 4.03
CA HIS A 9 0.93 -10.41 4.49
C HIS A 9 1.09 -9.41 3.34
N ASN A 10 1.77 -9.78 2.26
CA ASN A 10 1.99 -8.92 1.10
C ASN A 10 0.69 -8.67 0.32
N ASN A 11 -0.19 -9.67 0.24
CA ASN A 11 -1.50 -9.54 -0.41
C ASN A 11 -2.44 -8.58 0.34
N ARG A 12 -2.38 -8.56 1.68
CA ARG A 12 -3.13 -7.59 2.50
C ARG A 12 -2.61 -6.17 2.29
N GLU A 13 -1.30 -5.98 2.20
CA GLU A 13 -0.69 -4.68 1.92
C GLU A 13 -1.03 -4.19 0.52
N LEU A 14 -1.01 -5.08 -0.49
CA LEU A 14 -1.44 -4.76 -1.85
C LEU A 14 -2.91 -4.33 -1.90
N ALA A 15 -3.80 -5.09 -1.23
CA ALA A 15 -5.21 -4.75 -1.13
C ALA A 15 -5.44 -3.41 -0.40
N ALA A 16 -4.67 -3.13 0.65
CA ALA A 16 -4.73 -1.87 1.38
C ALA A 16 -4.30 -0.68 0.51
N VAL A 17 -3.23 -0.81 -0.29
CA VAL A 17 -2.79 0.23 -1.22
C VAL A 17 -3.85 0.50 -2.30
N VAL A 18 -4.44 -0.55 -2.88
CA VAL A 18 -5.51 -0.42 -3.89
C VAL A 18 -6.75 0.27 -3.30
N LEU A 19 -7.19 -0.14 -2.10
CA LEU A 19 -8.32 0.48 -1.41
C LEU A 19 -8.05 1.95 -1.05
N LEU A 20 -6.85 2.27 -0.59
CA LEU A 20 -6.44 3.64 -0.29
C LEU A 20 -6.41 4.49 -1.56
N GLY A 21 -5.86 3.98 -2.66
CA GLY A 21 -5.86 4.66 -3.97
C GLY A 21 -7.27 4.94 -4.49
N ALA A 22 -8.17 3.95 -4.43
CA ALA A 22 -9.57 4.13 -4.80
C ALA A 22 -10.28 5.19 -3.93
N ARG A 23 -9.94 5.25 -2.64
CA ARG A 23 -10.52 6.22 -1.70
C ARG A 23 -9.95 7.63 -1.89
N ILE A 24 -8.67 7.76 -2.24
CA ILE A 24 -8.02 9.03 -2.62
C ILE A 24 -8.71 9.56 -3.88
N ALA A 25 -8.81 8.78 -4.96
CA ALA A 25 -9.46 9.19 -6.19
C ALA A 25 -10.92 9.64 -5.99
N ARG A 26 -11.65 8.98 -5.07
CA ARG A 26 -13.01 9.40 -4.70
C ARG A 26 -13.04 10.73 -3.94
N LEU A 27 -12.07 10.98 -3.05
CA LEU A 27 -12.01 12.20 -2.26
C LEU A 27 -11.50 13.39 -3.07
N GLU A 28 -10.57 13.19 -4.00
CA GLU A 28 -10.13 14.21 -4.95
C GLU A 28 -11.29 14.70 -5.81
N ARG A 29 -12.13 13.78 -6.31
CA ARG A 29 -13.37 14.13 -7.04
C ARG A 29 -14.36 14.93 -6.19
N LEU A 30 -14.30 14.79 -4.87
CA LEU A 30 -15.15 15.53 -3.93
C LEU A 30 -14.46 16.81 -3.40
N GLY A 31 -13.26 17.14 -3.87
CA GLY A 31 -12.47 18.28 -3.39
C GLY A 31 -12.04 18.16 -1.92
N LYS A 32 -12.01 16.94 -1.37
CA LYS A 32 -11.70 16.68 0.04
C LYS A 32 -10.21 16.42 0.24
N PRO A 33 -9.64 16.81 1.40
CA PRO A 33 -8.23 16.59 1.68
C PRO A 33 -7.88 15.10 1.76
N THR A 34 -6.91 14.68 0.95
CA THR A 34 -6.42 13.30 0.82
C THR A 34 -5.08 13.05 1.53
N LYS A 35 -4.42 14.10 2.02
CA LYS A 35 -3.10 14.08 2.65
C LYS A 35 -2.90 12.99 3.72
N ARG A 36 -3.94 12.68 4.50
CA ARG A 36 -3.89 11.60 5.52
C ARG A 36 -3.84 10.20 4.90
N LEU A 37 -4.49 9.99 3.75
CA LEU A 37 -4.49 8.72 3.04
C LEU A 37 -3.20 8.52 2.25
N GLU A 38 -2.67 9.59 1.65
CA GLU A 38 -1.36 9.59 0.99
C GLU A 38 -0.26 9.19 1.97
N ASN A 39 -0.22 9.82 3.15
CA ASN A 39 0.70 9.44 4.23
C ASN A 39 0.57 7.96 4.67
N ARG A 40 -0.63 7.36 4.55
CA ARG A 40 -0.81 5.92 4.84
C ARG A 40 -0.23 5.06 3.72
N VAL A 41 -0.38 5.46 2.47
CA VAL A 41 0.22 4.76 1.32
C VAL A 41 1.74 4.81 1.41
N ASP A 42 2.32 5.97 1.74
CA ASP A 42 3.77 6.12 1.90
C ASP A 42 4.33 5.24 3.01
N ARG A 43 3.65 5.15 4.16
CA ARG A 43 4.06 4.23 5.23
C ARG A 43 4.07 2.77 4.80
N ILE A 44 3.08 2.33 4.03
CA ILE A 44 3.02 0.96 3.53
C ILE A 44 4.17 0.71 2.54
N ARG A 45 4.44 1.66 1.63
CA ARG A 45 5.60 1.59 0.72
C ARG A 45 6.92 1.55 1.46
N GLU A 46 7.12 2.40 2.45
CA GLU A 46 8.37 2.43 3.23
C GLU A 46 8.58 1.12 3.99
N GLN A 47 7.53 0.53 4.55
CA GLN A 47 7.60 -0.78 5.19
C GLN A 47 7.91 -1.91 4.19
N ALA A 48 7.33 -1.86 2.99
CA ALA A 48 7.64 -2.81 1.93
C ALA A 48 9.11 -2.69 1.49
N GLN A 49 9.59 -1.46 1.28
CA GLN A 49 10.98 -1.17 0.89
C GLN A 49 11.97 -1.70 1.94
N LYS A 50 11.73 -1.40 3.23
CA LYS A 50 12.55 -1.91 4.35
C LYS A 50 12.63 -3.44 4.38
N ARG A 51 11.55 -4.14 4.00
CA ARG A 51 11.53 -5.61 3.92
C ARG A 51 12.28 -6.13 2.70
N GLU A 52 12.18 -5.47 1.55
CA GLU A 52 12.98 -5.82 0.37
C GLU A 52 14.47 -5.60 0.62
N ASP A 53 14.85 -4.48 1.24
CA ASP A 53 16.23 -4.20 1.64
C ASP A 53 16.76 -5.23 2.65
N ALA A 54 15.94 -5.63 3.63
CA ALA A 54 16.30 -6.68 4.59
C ALA A 54 16.46 -8.05 3.92
N LYS A 55 15.65 -8.36 2.91
CA LYS A 55 15.78 -9.61 2.11
C LYS A 55 16.99 -9.58 1.19
N ARG A 56 17.37 -8.42 0.65
CA ARG A 56 18.57 -8.26 -0.21
C ARG A 56 19.88 -8.31 0.57
N ARG A 57 19.86 -8.00 1.86
CA ARG A 57 21.04 -8.05 2.74
C ARG A 57 21.33 -9.44 3.33
N LYS A 58 20.48 -10.44 3.09
CA LYS A 58 20.62 -11.81 3.61
C LYS A 58 21.00 -12.77 2.48
#